data_AF-A0A661C4D3-F1
#
_entry.id   AF-A0A661C4D3-F1
#
_cell.length_a   1.000
_cell.length_b   1.000
_cell.length_c   1.000
_cell.angle_alpha   90.00
_cell.angle_beta   90.00
_cell.angle_gamma   90.00
#
_symmetry.space_group_name_H-M   'P 1'
#
loop_
_entity.id
_entity.type
_entity.pdbx_description
1 polymer ?
#
loop_
_entity_poly.entity_id
_entity_poly.type
_entity_poly.pdbx_seq_one_letter_code
_entity_poly.pdbx_strand_id
1 'polypeptide(L)'
;MNKDKRLAFILAPFLLIGGYVISDQYIESKANKPKLFVLASNGECAMFTGDCILQSGDMQINITDENGVTKSNTSYPVDTVAISLVYNSGKEVIYGLEKSTDPQYWERKTDIRAALTQLKTASTLRVLIKRKGSTYITEINPVTTTQ
;
A
#
# COMPACT_ATOMS: atom_id res chain seq x y z
N MET A 1 -24.73 48.94 26.85
CA MET A 1 -25.06 47.56 26.42
C MET A 1 -24.75 47.45 24.93
N ASN A 2 -23.65 46.77 24.59
CA ASN A 2 -23.01 46.86 23.26
C ASN A 2 -23.82 46.16 22.16
N LYS A 3 -23.85 46.81 20.98
CA LYS A 3 -24.61 46.44 19.78
C LYS A 3 -24.17 45.09 19.19
N ASP A 4 -22.98 44.60 19.56
CA ASP A 4 -22.36 43.42 18.97
C ASP A 4 -22.95 42.08 19.48
N LYS A 5 -23.63 42.07 20.64
CA LYS A 5 -24.26 40.85 21.18
C LYS A 5 -25.65 40.56 20.63
N ARG A 6 -26.24 41.47 19.86
CA ARG A 6 -27.61 41.33 19.32
C ARG A 6 -27.67 40.55 18.01
N LEU A 7 -26.58 40.56 17.22
CA LEU A 7 -26.54 39.85 15.94
C LEU A 7 -26.37 38.33 16.11
N ALA A 8 -25.61 37.92 17.14
CA ALA A 8 -25.35 36.50 17.42
C ALA A 8 -26.62 35.71 17.82
N PHE A 9 -27.60 36.36 18.43
CA PHE A 9 -28.84 35.71 18.87
C PHE A 9 -29.87 35.48 17.74
N ILE A 10 -29.75 36.19 16.61
CA ILE A 10 -30.71 36.13 15.49
C ILE A 10 -30.32 35.03 14.48
N LEU A 11 -29.03 34.72 14.34
CA LEU A 11 -28.51 33.71 13.40
C LEU A 11 -28.53 32.27 13.95
N ALA A 12 -28.60 32.11 15.28
CA ALA A 12 -28.53 30.82 15.94
C ALA A 12 -29.68 29.83 15.65
N PRO A 13 -30.97 30.24 15.51
CA PRO A 13 -32.06 29.27 15.33
C PRO A 13 -32.14 28.67 13.92
N PHE A 14 -31.62 29.34 12.88
CA PHE A 14 -31.70 28.83 11.50
C PHE A 14 -30.62 27.80 11.16
N LEU A 15 -29.45 27.88 11.81
CA LEU A 15 -28.37 26.89 11.66
C LEU A 15 -28.67 25.55 12.36
N LEU A 16 -29.61 25.53 13.29
CA LEU A 16 -29.95 24.35 14.10
C LEU A 16 -30.97 23.43 13.41
N ILE A 17 -31.77 23.96 12.46
CA ILE A 17 -32.83 23.21 11.78
C ILE A 17 -32.36 22.67 10.40
N GLY A 18 -31.39 23.30 9.75
CA GLY A 18 -30.85 22.84 8.45
C GLY A 18 -29.73 21.79 8.55
N GLY A 19 -29.35 21.36 9.75
CA GLY A 19 -28.09 20.63 9.98
C GLY A 19 -28.19 19.12 10.16
N TYR A 20 -29.35 18.48 9.99
CA TYR A 20 -29.52 17.09 10.45
C TYR A 20 -30.15 16.10 9.47
N VAL A 21 -30.23 16.38 8.16
CA VAL A 21 -30.90 15.43 7.23
C VAL A 21 -30.12 15.10 5.95
N ILE A 22 -28.83 15.45 5.87
CA ILE A 22 -27.98 15.07 4.72
C ILE A 22 -26.65 14.41 5.11
N SER A 23 -26.32 14.31 6.39
CA SER A 23 -25.00 13.82 6.83
C SER A 23 -24.84 12.31 6.73
N ASP A 24 -25.91 11.51 6.89
CA ASP A 24 -25.76 10.05 6.82
C ASP A 24 -25.56 9.54 5.38
N GLN A 25 -26.19 10.15 4.37
CA GLN A 25 -26.03 9.69 2.99
C GLN A 25 -24.79 10.27 2.26
N TYR A 26 -24.20 11.35 2.77
CA TYR A 26 -23.01 11.94 2.15
C TYR A 26 -21.70 11.22 2.54
N ILE A 27 -21.70 10.54 3.69
CA ILE A 27 -20.51 9.84 4.22
C ILE A 27 -20.32 8.46 3.57
N GLU A 28 -21.39 7.73 3.24
CA GLU A 28 -21.27 6.44 2.55
C GLU A 28 -20.72 6.55 1.12
N SER A 29 -21.07 7.62 0.38
CA SER A 29 -20.59 7.83 -0.99
C SER A 29 -19.07 8.08 -1.12
N LYS A 30 -18.40 8.43 -0.01
CA LYS A 30 -16.93 8.62 0.06
C LYS A 30 -16.18 7.41 0.61
N ALA A 31 -16.86 6.45 1.24
CA ALA A 31 -16.23 5.26 1.78
C ALA A 31 -15.72 4.31 0.68
N ASN A 32 -16.45 4.25 -0.45
CA ASN A 32 -16.20 3.28 -1.54
C ASN A 32 -15.38 3.85 -2.72
N LYS A 33 -14.75 5.02 -2.54
CA LYS A 33 -13.86 5.58 -3.58
C LYS A 33 -12.49 4.89 -3.49
N PRO A 34 -11.84 4.58 -4.62
CA PRO A 34 -10.43 4.20 -4.68
C PRO A 34 -9.55 5.09 -3.81
N LYS A 35 -8.77 4.49 -2.90
CA LYS A 35 -7.82 5.21 -2.02
C LYS A 35 -6.39 4.72 -2.25
N LEU A 36 -5.42 5.58 -1.94
CA LEU A 36 -4.01 5.23 -1.85
C LEU A 36 -3.65 4.96 -0.39
N PHE A 37 -3.03 3.82 -0.12
CA PHE A 37 -2.54 3.43 1.19
C PHE A 37 -1.03 3.18 1.12
N VAL A 38 -0.31 3.64 2.13
CA VAL A 38 1.13 3.32 2.27
C VAL A 38 1.26 2.08 3.15
N LEU A 39 2.03 1.09 2.68
CA LEU A 39 2.41 -0.06 3.49
C LEU A 39 3.69 0.27 4.26
N ALA A 40 3.66 0.05 5.56
CA ALA A 40 4.83 0.14 6.42
C ALA A 40 5.44 -1.24 6.65
N SER A 41 6.75 -1.33 6.75
CA SER A 41 7.43 -2.56 7.16
C SER A 41 7.48 -2.62 8.69
N ASN A 42 7.20 -3.79 9.28
CA ASN A 42 7.30 -4.01 10.74
C ASN A 42 8.75 -4.32 11.18
N GLY A 43 9.75 -3.78 10.47
CA GLY A 43 11.17 -4.07 10.66
C GLY A 43 11.95 -3.97 9.35
N GLU A 44 13.17 -4.51 9.35
CA GLU A 44 13.94 -4.70 8.11
C GLU A 44 13.25 -5.74 7.21
N CYS A 45 13.12 -5.42 5.92
CA CYS A 45 12.60 -6.38 4.94
C CYS A 45 13.73 -7.30 4.48
N ALA A 46 13.77 -8.52 5.00
CA ALA A 46 14.70 -9.58 4.61
C ALA A 46 13.98 -10.63 3.74
N MET A 47 13.60 -10.25 2.52
CA MET A 47 12.81 -11.10 1.61
C MET A 47 13.52 -12.42 1.22
N PHE A 48 14.83 -12.51 1.38
CA PHE A 48 15.61 -13.72 1.07
C PHE A 48 15.66 -14.73 2.22
N THR A 49 15.31 -14.32 3.45
CA THR A 49 15.17 -15.20 4.62
C THR A 49 13.71 -15.47 4.97
N GLY A 50 12.77 -14.77 4.33
CA GLY A 50 11.33 -14.93 4.56
C GLY A 50 10.71 -13.86 5.46
N ASP A 51 11.50 -12.92 5.95
CA ASP A 51 11.09 -11.91 6.93
C ASP A 51 10.87 -10.54 6.27
N CYS A 52 9.89 -10.44 5.37
CA CYS A 52 9.52 -9.16 4.77
C CYS A 52 8.01 -8.96 4.78
N ILE A 53 7.51 -8.47 5.91
CA ILE A 53 6.08 -8.23 6.14
C ILE A 53 5.78 -6.73 6.08
N LEU A 54 4.90 -6.37 5.15
CA LEU A 54 4.41 -5.02 4.89
C LEU A 54 2.95 -4.91 5.32
N GLN A 55 2.58 -3.83 6.01
CA GLN A 55 1.26 -3.68 6.61
C GLN A 55 0.64 -2.30 6.41
N SER A 56 -0.67 -2.25 6.18
CA SER A 56 -1.49 -1.04 6.24
C SER A 56 -2.89 -1.37 6.74
N GLY A 57 -3.23 -0.92 7.96
CA GLY A 57 -4.42 -1.37 8.67
C GLY A 57 -4.37 -2.90 8.87
N ASP A 58 -5.41 -3.59 8.40
CA ASP A 58 -5.52 -5.06 8.46
C ASP A 58 -4.86 -5.77 7.26
N MET A 59 -4.47 -5.03 6.22
CA MET A 59 -3.80 -5.59 5.06
C MET A 59 -2.35 -5.90 5.40
N GLN A 60 -1.95 -7.17 5.32
CA GLN A 60 -0.57 -7.62 5.45
C GLN A 60 -0.13 -8.30 4.17
N ILE A 61 1.12 -8.07 3.78
CA ILE A 61 1.75 -8.65 2.61
C ILE A 61 3.11 -9.19 3.02
N ASN A 62 3.35 -10.47 2.76
CA ASN A 62 4.67 -11.07 2.89
C ASN A 62 5.29 -11.22 1.50
N ILE A 63 6.53 -10.77 1.34
CA ILE A 63 7.29 -10.90 0.10
C ILE A 63 8.50 -11.79 0.37
N THR A 64 8.62 -12.85 -0.43
CA THR A 64 9.77 -13.74 -0.35
C THR A 64 10.38 -13.92 -1.73
N ASP A 65 11.65 -14.29 -1.78
CA ASP A 65 12.26 -14.79 -2.99
C ASP A 65 12.92 -16.14 -2.71
N GLU A 66 12.55 -17.15 -3.49
CA GLU A 66 13.11 -18.50 -3.39
C GLU A 66 13.66 -18.89 -4.77
N ASN A 67 14.99 -19.03 -4.86
CA ASN A 67 15.67 -19.45 -6.09
C ASN A 67 15.31 -18.60 -7.34
N GLY A 68 15.15 -17.28 -7.18
CA GLY A 68 14.78 -16.37 -8.26
C GLY A 68 13.31 -16.40 -8.64
N VAL A 69 12.47 -17.08 -7.84
CA VAL A 69 11.02 -16.94 -7.89
C VAL A 69 10.61 -16.01 -6.75
N THR A 70 10.16 -14.81 -7.12
CA THR A 70 9.61 -13.87 -6.16
C THR A 70 8.14 -14.21 -5.91
N LYS A 71 7.77 -14.33 -4.64
CA LYS A 71 6.44 -14.67 -4.17
C LYS A 71 5.89 -13.53 -3.31
N SER A 72 4.58 -13.35 -3.36
CA SER A 72 3.85 -12.39 -2.55
C SER A 72 2.58 -13.04 -2.02
N ASN A 73 2.43 -13.06 -0.70
CA ASN A 73 1.27 -13.59 -0.01
C ASN A 73 0.52 -12.44 0.67
N THR A 74 -0.80 -12.39 0.54
CA THR A 74 -1.62 -11.28 1.07
C THR A 74 -2.65 -11.78 2.09
N SER A 75 -2.93 -10.99 3.14
CA SER A 75 -3.96 -11.35 4.16
C SER A 75 -5.39 -11.33 3.62
N TYR A 76 -5.60 -10.70 2.46
CA TYR A 76 -6.87 -10.70 1.73
C TYR A 76 -6.65 -10.90 0.23
N PRO A 77 -7.64 -11.44 -0.51
CA PRO A 77 -7.60 -11.48 -1.97
C PRO A 77 -7.41 -10.08 -2.58
N VAL A 78 -6.55 -10.01 -3.60
CA VAL A 78 -6.21 -8.78 -4.33
C VAL A 78 -6.41 -8.96 -5.83
N ASP A 79 -6.46 -7.85 -6.56
CA ASP A 79 -6.70 -7.82 -8.01
C ASP A 79 -5.38 -7.83 -8.79
N THR A 80 -4.32 -7.28 -8.21
CA THR A 80 -3.01 -7.12 -8.87
C THR A 80 -1.91 -7.04 -7.83
N VAL A 81 -0.79 -7.69 -8.11
CA VAL A 81 0.49 -7.50 -7.41
C VAL A 81 1.57 -7.17 -8.44
N ALA A 82 2.29 -6.09 -8.22
CA ALA A 82 3.46 -5.72 -8.99
C ALA A 82 4.59 -5.32 -8.05
N ILE A 83 5.80 -5.76 -8.39
CA ILE A 83 7.03 -5.39 -7.71
C ILE A 83 7.91 -4.68 -8.72
N SER A 84 8.48 -3.55 -8.37
CA SER A 84 9.48 -2.89 -9.22
C SER A 84 10.83 -2.82 -8.54
N LEU A 85 11.86 -2.91 -9.36
CA LEU A 85 13.25 -2.81 -8.96
C LEU A 85 13.86 -1.57 -9.61
N VAL A 86 14.37 -0.66 -8.78
CA VAL A 86 15.06 0.54 -9.23
C VAL A 86 16.57 0.29 -9.17
N TYR A 87 17.20 0.30 -10.34
CA TYR A 87 18.62 0.13 -10.51
C TYR A 87 19.37 1.43 -10.18
N ASN A 88 20.62 1.31 -9.77
CA ASN A 88 21.50 2.45 -9.45
C ASN A 88 21.70 3.40 -10.64
N SER A 89 21.46 2.93 -11.87
CA SER A 89 21.46 3.74 -13.09
C SER A 89 20.21 4.63 -13.24
N GLY A 90 19.25 4.55 -12.32
CA GLY A 90 17.94 5.20 -12.40
C GLY A 90 16.92 4.45 -13.26
N LYS A 91 17.31 3.34 -13.91
CA LYS A 91 16.38 2.48 -14.65
C LYS A 91 15.47 1.73 -13.68
N GLU A 92 14.17 1.68 -13.97
CA GLU A 92 13.20 0.88 -13.22
C GLU A 92 12.70 -0.28 -14.08
N VAL A 93 12.60 -1.47 -13.49
CA VAL A 93 12.00 -2.66 -14.10
C VAL A 93 10.83 -3.12 -13.24
N ILE A 94 9.69 -3.38 -13.88
CA ILE A 94 8.44 -3.74 -13.20
C ILE A 94 8.09 -5.20 -13.51
N TYR A 95 7.88 -5.98 -12.45
CA TYR A 95 7.41 -7.36 -12.49
C TYR A 95 5.97 -7.39 -12.00
N GLY A 96 5.02 -7.52 -12.93
CA GLY A 96 3.66 -7.95 -12.57
C GLY A 96 3.70 -9.43 -12.20
N LEU A 97 3.27 -9.78 -10.99
CA LEU A 97 3.25 -11.17 -10.53
C LEU A 97 2.02 -11.88 -11.10
N GLU A 98 2.14 -13.20 -11.24
CA GLU A 98 1.07 -14.06 -11.74
C GLU A 98 0.31 -14.62 -10.54
N LYS A 99 -1.02 -14.53 -10.62
CA LYS A 99 -1.90 -15.07 -9.59
C LYS A 99 -1.84 -16.59 -9.63
N SER A 100 -1.65 -17.22 -8.48
CA SER A 100 -1.79 -18.66 -8.33
C SER A 100 -3.28 -19.08 -8.40
N THR A 101 -3.56 -20.34 -8.08
CA THR A 101 -4.95 -20.83 -7.94
C THR A 101 -5.70 -20.12 -6.82
N ASP A 102 -5.02 -19.77 -5.74
CA ASP A 102 -5.55 -18.97 -4.64
C ASP A 102 -5.26 -17.47 -4.87
N PRO A 103 -6.28 -16.58 -4.80
CA PRO A 103 -6.12 -15.16 -5.08
C PRO A 103 -5.26 -14.38 -4.07
N GLN A 104 -4.83 -15.02 -2.99
CA GLN A 104 -3.91 -14.47 -1.99
C GLN A 104 -2.44 -14.75 -2.31
N TYR A 105 -2.16 -15.64 -3.26
CA TYR A 105 -0.81 -16.10 -3.59
C TYR A 105 -0.43 -15.68 -5.01
N TRP A 106 0.72 -15.03 -5.10
CA TRP A 106 1.22 -14.44 -6.34
C TRP A 106 2.68 -14.78 -6.49
N GLU A 107 3.12 -15.13 -7.69
CA GLU A 107 4.52 -15.47 -7.92
C GLU A 107 4.96 -15.14 -9.35
N ARG A 108 6.27 -14.96 -9.52
CA ARG A 108 6.90 -14.81 -10.84
C ARG A 108 8.40 -15.06 -10.75
N LYS A 109 8.99 -15.59 -11.81
CA LYS A 109 10.45 -15.60 -11.99
C LYS A 109 10.96 -14.17 -12.18
N THR A 110 11.90 -13.74 -11.35
CA THR A 110 12.54 -12.42 -11.42
C THR A 110 14.06 -12.55 -11.26
N ASP A 111 14.78 -11.48 -11.59
CA ASP A 111 16.22 -11.34 -11.33
C ASP A 111 16.50 -10.50 -10.08
N ILE A 112 15.49 -10.23 -9.23
CA ILE A 112 15.59 -9.36 -8.05
C ILE A 112 16.71 -9.84 -7.11
N ARG A 113 16.79 -11.15 -6.85
CA ARG A 113 17.88 -11.73 -6.04
C ARG A 113 19.25 -11.43 -6.62
N ALA A 114 19.45 -11.66 -7.91
CA ALA A 114 20.73 -11.44 -8.56
C ALA A 114 21.10 -9.94 -8.55
N ALA A 115 20.15 -9.07 -8.85
CA ALA A 115 20.35 -7.62 -8.91
C ALA A 115 20.68 -7.00 -7.53
N LEU A 116 20.04 -7.47 -6.45
CA LEU A 116 20.26 -6.94 -5.10
C LEU A 116 21.49 -7.56 -4.42
N THR A 117 21.68 -8.88 -4.51
CA THR A 117 22.71 -9.59 -3.72
C THR A 117 24.02 -9.83 -4.47
N GLN A 118 23.94 -10.37 -5.69
CA GLN A 118 25.10 -10.83 -6.45
C GLN A 118 25.76 -9.69 -7.21
N LEU A 119 24.96 -8.94 -7.98
CA LEU A 119 25.43 -7.84 -8.83
C LEU A 119 25.45 -6.51 -8.09
N LYS A 120 24.61 -6.35 -7.05
CA LYS A 120 24.42 -5.10 -6.28
C LYS A 120 24.16 -3.89 -7.19
N THR A 121 23.42 -4.10 -8.27
CA THR A 121 23.11 -3.10 -9.30
C THR A 121 21.81 -2.36 -9.03
N ALA A 122 21.03 -2.79 -8.04
CA ALA A 122 19.81 -2.15 -7.59
C ALA A 122 19.85 -1.86 -6.09
N SER A 123 19.13 -0.82 -5.68
CA SER A 123 19.09 -0.34 -4.30
C SER A 123 17.71 -0.36 -3.68
N THR A 124 16.67 -0.28 -4.52
CA THR A 124 15.32 0.05 -4.06
C THR A 124 14.30 -0.88 -4.70
N LEU A 125 13.42 -1.41 -3.85
CA LEU A 125 12.29 -2.24 -4.24
C LEU A 125 11.00 -1.48 -3.96
N ARG A 126 10.07 -1.46 -4.91
CA ARG A 126 8.72 -0.95 -4.68
C ARG A 126 7.71 -2.05 -4.83
N VAL A 127 6.64 -1.94 -4.07
CA VAL A 127 5.55 -2.89 -4.07
C VAL A 127 4.28 -2.13 -4.34
N LEU A 128 3.51 -2.58 -5.32
CA LEU A 128 2.23 -2.03 -5.68
C LEU A 128 1.19 -3.14 -5.70
N ILE A 129 0.10 -2.90 -4.98
CA ILE A 129 -1.00 -3.86 -4.87
C ILE A 129 -2.32 -3.14 -5.12
N LYS A 130 -3.21 -3.75 -5.90
CA LYS A 130 -4.55 -3.22 -6.12
C LYS A 130 -5.59 -4.14 -5.50
N ARG A 131 -6.56 -3.56 -4.80
CA ARG A 131 -7.70 -4.26 -4.23
C ARG A 131 -8.94 -3.39 -4.27
N LYS A 132 -9.99 -3.84 -4.96
CA LYS A 132 -11.29 -3.16 -5.08
C LYS A 132 -11.12 -1.68 -5.47
N GLY A 133 -10.24 -1.41 -6.43
CA GLY A 133 -9.91 -0.07 -6.90
C GLY A 133 -8.93 0.71 -6.01
N SER A 134 -8.75 0.35 -4.74
CA SER A 134 -7.72 0.96 -3.89
C SER A 134 -6.33 0.43 -4.23
N THR A 135 -5.32 1.29 -4.05
CA THR A 135 -3.92 0.97 -4.31
C THR A 135 -3.13 1.04 -3.01
N TYR A 136 -2.31 0.04 -2.76
CA TYR A 136 -1.37 -0.04 -1.66
C TYR A 136 0.03 0.03 -2.23
N ILE A 137 0.86 0.95 -1.72
CA ILE A 137 2.22 1.15 -2.20
C ILE A 137 3.23 1.16 -1.06
N THR A 138 4.45 0.73 -1.34
CA THR A 138 5.59 1.03 -0.49
C THR A 138 6.87 1.05 -1.30
N GLU A 139 7.87 1.70 -0.73
CA GLU A 139 9.24 1.72 -1.22
C GLU A 139 10.13 1.28 -0.06
N ILE A 140 10.95 0.26 -0.30
CA ILE A 140 11.83 -0.34 0.70
C ILE A 140 13.22 -0.54 0.11
N ASN A 141 14.23 -0.43 0.98
CA ASN A 141 15.59 -0.84 0.66
C ASN A 141 15.78 -2.23 1.30
N PRO A 142 15.64 -3.32 0.53
CA PRO A 142 15.68 -4.67 1.09
C PRO A 142 17.07 -4.96 1.65
N VAL A 143 17.10 -5.63 2.80
CA VAL A 143 18.36 -6.01 3.44
C VAL A 143 18.93 -7.23 2.73
N THR A 144 20.15 -7.08 2.23
CA THR A 144 20.93 -8.17 1.65
C THR A 144 21.87 -8.69 2.74
N THR A 145 21.38 -9.55 3.63
CA THR A 145 22.24 -10.14 4.66
C THR A 145 23.28 -11.01 3.97
N THR A 146 24.52 -10.53 3.88
CA THR A 146 25.69 -11.36 3.58
C THR A 146 25.90 -12.30 4.77
N GLN A 147 25.61 -13.59 4.59
CA GLN A 147 26.29 -14.65 5.34
C GLN A 147 27.50 -15.11 4.56
#